data_AF-A0A5E5PL88-F1
#
_entry.id   AF-A0A5E5PL88-F1
#
_cell.length_a   1.000
_cell.length_b   1.000
_cell.length_c   1.000
_cell.angle_alpha   90.00
_cell.angle_beta   90.00
_cell.angle_gamma   90.00
#
_symmetry.space_group_name_H-M   'P 1'
#
loop_
_entity.id
_entity.type
_entity.pdbx_description
1 polymer ?
#
loop_
_entity_poly.entity_id
_entity_poly.type
_entity_poly.pdbx_seq_one_letter_code
_entity_poly.pdbx_strand_id
1 'polypeptide(L)'
;KSLRSKGVTVPVKGYSGIVGVNDKGKVFEGEQVPVNKRMMEKGDTEQVSVEELRKTRQQINILSNNINKLVNQIRQQASTSRMSQTPSEVSTTVDLPFPKKIKTISWEQGASRINDGMRSGKLKDLWVGENHSTTKGMKLFANMLADVDEISNSALEDSSYRPIHENERVLMDDVEDIRDDFLYSFPYLKENREKLEELIQASSIMYKLMKGKRIFSIARNGWRNHVRERENMQLKKGTITLVGASHTLLHKSGDQYSTHNANAYPAYQYPDPDKSIALVPEQSIKENYFSKRENADADPEYAVWVKNKDKSMDDPALFIGQKTAMKNMFGNKISLLEKSLLNLIPATKYESRIIIQEAEDETTNTARKNLVKKLHKKYNEENVVVLKRVQNGGLIVTQGNLQNIEGEYKVSIMGHGHEDEKGIKRLGERDGKQIAQDLKILEGLVQHNPDTRLAKVSLMSCFGDTCGASGASLVQDLKQGLNNETVKIKSYSNRIDLDSEGHTKFVLHGGLVQDDKDASNTKPQQQVNPPNHPKSKYDSSLIIQMANDETANNMQQKITKRQNARHNPKKVVV
;
A
#
# COMPACT_ATOMS: atom_id res chain seq x y z
N LYS A 1 28.83 -50.34 17.71
CA LYS A 1 28.71 -51.62 16.94
C LYS A 1 27.68 -51.40 15.84
N SER A 2 28.06 -51.58 14.57
CA SER A 2 27.21 -51.29 13.41
C SER A 2 26.05 -52.28 13.30
N LEU A 3 24.80 -51.78 13.21
CA LEU A 3 23.58 -52.57 13.05
C LEU A 3 23.57 -53.44 11.77
N ARG A 4 24.50 -53.22 10.84
CA ARG A 4 24.67 -54.04 9.63
C ARG A 4 25.15 -55.46 9.90
N SER A 5 25.84 -55.74 11.01
CA SER A 5 26.43 -57.08 11.27
C SER A 5 25.44 -58.12 11.82
N LYS A 6 24.13 -57.79 11.91
CA LYS A 6 23.07 -58.70 12.40
C LYS A 6 22.00 -59.04 11.35
N GLY A 7 22.22 -58.72 10.07
CA GLY A 7 21.27 -59.08 8.99
C GLY A 7 19.92 -58.34 9.03
N VAL A 8 19.79 -57.29 9.86
CA VAL A 8 18.56 -56.47 9.93
C VAL A 8 18.64 -55.36 8.89
N THR A 9 17.86 -55.47 7.81
CA THR A 9 17.70 -54.39 6.82
C THR A 9 16.80 -53.32 7.42
N VAL A 10 17.37 -52.20 7.86
CA VAL A 10 16.60 -51.04 8.32
C VAL A 10 16.32 -50.14 7.11
N PRO A 11 15.06 -49.87 6.74
CA PRO A 11 14.75 -48.92 5.69
C PRO A 11 15.12 -47.51 6.16
N VAL A 12 16.23 -46.97 5.65
CA VAL A 12 16.64 -45.57 5.86
C VAL A 12 16.05 -44.74 4.73
N LYS A 13 15.12 -43.84 5.06
CA LYS A 13 14.58 -42.88 4.10
C LYS A 13 15.18 -41.51 4.37
N GLY A 14 16.20 -41.15 3.60
CA GLY A 14 16.74 -39.79 3.52
C GLY A 14 15.96 -38.95 2.51
N TYR A 15 16.01 -37.63 2.67
CA TYR A 15 15.48 -36.66 1.70
C TYR A 15 16.68 -35.93 1.09
N SER A 16 16.71 -35.78 -0.22
CA SER A 16 17.82 -35.17 -0.96
C SER A 16 17.30 -33.90 -1.63
N GLY A 17 17.19 -32.81 -0.86
CA GLY A 17 16.68 -31.53 -1.34
C GLY A 17 16.17 -30.63 -0.21
N ILE A 18 15.43 -29.58 -0.58
CA ILE A 18 14.78 -28.66 0.38
C ILE A 18 13.68 -29.40 1.13
N VAL A 19 13.76 -29.41 2.46
CA VAL A 19 12.79 -30.09 3.33
C VAL A 19 12.08 -29.10 4.25
N GLY A 20 10.79 -29.32 4.50
CA GLY A 20 10.02 -28.55 5.48
C GLY A 20 8.87 -29.35 6.10
N VAL A 21 8.34 -28.87 7.23
CA VAL A 21 7.28 -29.55 7.99
C VAL A 21 6.05 -28.66 8.10
N ASN A 22 4.87 -29.18 7.74
CA ASN A 22 3.63 -28.42 7.89
C ASN A 22 3.13 -28.41 9.34
N ASP A 23 2.05 -27.67 9.58
CA ASP A 23 1.49 -27.49 10.93
C ASP A 23 0.84 -28.78 11.50
N LYS A 24 0.74 -29.82 10.68
CA LYS A 24 0.32 -31.18 11.05
C LYS A 24 1.51 -32.14 11.25
N GLY A 25 2.75 -31.65 11.25
CA GLY A 25 3.97 -32.45 11.44
C GLY A 25 4.32 -33.37 10.25
N LYS A 26 3.77 -33.12 9.04
CA LYS A 26 4.10 -33.89 7.83
C LYS A 26 5.32 -33.28 7.15
N VAL A 27 6.30 -34.10 6.78
CA VAL A 27 7.50 -33.69 6.01
C VAL A 27 7.15 -33.56 4.53
N PHE A 28 7.64 -32.50 3.88
CA PHE A 28 7.54 -32.22 2.44
C PHE A 28 8.93 -31.96 1.86
N GLU A 29 9.10 -32.21 0.56
CA GLU A 29 10.35 -32.05 -0.18
C GLU A 29 10.12 -31.22 -1.45
N GLY A 30 11.09 -30.39 -1.83
CA GLY A 30 11.10 -29.64 -3.09
C GLY A 30 10.40 -28.28 -3.06
N GLU A 31 10.03 -27.76 -4.24
CA GLU A 31 9.55 -26.38 -4.43
C GLU A 31 8.22 -26.05 -3.74
N GLN A 32 7.47 -27.07 -3.35
CA GLN A 32 6.20 -26.95 -2.60
C GLN A 32 6.40 -26.52 -1.13
N VAL A 33 7.65 -26.41 -0.66
CA VAL A 33 7.98 -25.92 0.69
C VAL A 33 8.05 -24.38 0.67
N PRO A 34 7.18 -23.67 1.43
CA PRO A 34 7.22 -22.21 1.53
C PRO A 34 8.60 -21.72 2.01
N VAL A 35 9.10 -20.62 1.43
CA VAL A 35 10.47 -20.11 1.66
C VAL A 35 10.81 -19.95 3.15
N ASN A 36 9.87 -19.45 3.95
CA ASN A 36 10.00 -19.30 5.41
C ASN A 36 9.88 -20.61 6.22
N LYS A 37 9.76 -21.76 5.55
CA LYS A 37 9.64 -23.10 6.14
C LYS A 37 10.69 -24.08 5.59
N ARG A 38 11.66 -23.60 4.79
CA ARG A 38 12.75 -24.39 4.20
C ARG A 38 13.90 -24.54 5.18
N MET A 39 14.44 -25.74 5.32
CA MET A 39 15.78 -25.92 5.88
C MET A 39 16.81 -25.51 4.83
N MET A 40 17.56 -24.43 5.06
CA MET A 40 18.83 -24.19 4.37
C MET A 40 19.96 -24.52 5.33
N GLU A 41 20.99 -25.19 4.83
CA GLU A 41 22.29 -25.23 5.49
C GLU A 41 22.79 -23.79 5.58
N LYS A 42 23.13 -23.32 6.78
CA LYS A 42 23.65 -21.95 6.97
C LYS A 42 24.98 -21.83 6.24
N GLY A 43 24.96 -21.15 5.10
CA GLY A 43 26.11 -20.35 4.68
C GLY A 43 26.31 -19.21 5.68
N ASP A 44 27.58 -18.94 5.98
CA ASP A 44 28.07 -18.09 7.06
C ASP A 44 27.22 -16.83 7.30
N THR A 45 26.55 -16.79 8.45
CA THR A 45 25.90 -15.58 8.96
C THR A 45 26.41 -15.33 10.37
N GLU A 46 27.19 -14.25 10.50
CA GLU A 46 27.74 -13.76 11.76
C GLU A 46 26.66 -13.66 12.85
N GLN A 47 26.98 -14.21 14.02
CA GLN A 47 26.14 -14.09 15.20
C GLN A 47 26.24 -12.66 15.73
N VAL A 48 25.14 -11.90 15.61
CA VAL A 48 24.95 -10.62 16.31
C VAL A 48 25.18 -10.85 17.81
N SER A 49 26.07 -10.07 18.39
CA SER A 49 26.50 -10.26 19.78
C SER A 49 25.37 -9.96 20.76
N VAL A 50 25.33 -10.67 21.89
CA VAL A 50 24.36 -10.44 22.99
C VAL A 50 24.41 -8.97 23.49
N GLU A 51 25.53 -8.29 23.30
CA GLU A 51 25.74 -6.89 23.66
C GLU A 51 24.97 -5.92 22.75
N GLU A 52 24.86 -6.20 21.45
CA GLU A 52 24.06 -5.40 20.51
C GLU A 52 22.56 -5.53 20.76
N LEU A 53 22.10 -6.74 21.10
CA LEU A 53 20.72 -6.98 21.54
C LEU A 53 20.39 -6.22 22.84
N ARG A 54 21.36 -6.12 23.76
CA ARG A 54 21.22 -5.38 25.02
C ARG A 54 21.16 -3.87 24.79
N LYS A 55 22.02 -3.32 23.92
CA LYS A 55 21.99 -1.90 23.53
C LYS A 55 20.67 -1.53 22.84
N THR A 56 20.17 -2.40 21.96
CA THR A 56 18.89 -2.22 21.27
C THR A 56 17.72 -2.19 22.26
N ARG A 57 17.70 -3.10 23.24
CA ARG A 57 16.67 -3.08 24.31
C ARG A 57 16.73 -1.84 25.18
N GLN A 58 17.92 -1.33 25.49
CA GLN A 58 18.07 -0.08 26.24
C GLN A 58 17.53 1.12 25.46
N GLN A 59 17.79 1.21 24.15
CA GLN A 59 17.23 2.26 23.30
C GLN A 59 15.70 2.21 23.23
N ILE A 60 15.10 1.01 23.14
CA ILE A 60 13.64 0.84 23.14
C ILE A 60 13.00 1.33 24.46
N ASN A 61 13.65 1.05 25.60
CA ASN A 61 13.16 1.50 26.90
C ASN A 61 13.26 3.03 27.07
N ILE A 62 14.34 3.65 26.56
CA ILE A 62 14.49 5.12 26.56
C ILE A 62 13.40 5.75 25.68
N LEU A 63 13.14 5.20 24.49
CA LEU A 63 12.09 5.68 23.60
C LEU A 63 10.70 5.59 24.25
N SER A 64 10.41 4.47 24.91
CA SER A 64 9.12 4.25 25.59
C SER A 64 8.89 5.25 26.72
N ASN A 65 9.93 5.57 27.49
CA ASN A 65 9.84 6.57 28.56
C ASN A 65 9.62 7.99 28.02
N ASN A 66 10.27 8.35 26.91
CA ASN A 66 10.09 9.64 26.25
C ASN A 66 8.66 9.81 25.70
N ILE A 67 8.09 8.75 25.11
CA ILE A 67 6.70 8.74 24.63
C ILE A 67 5.72 8.95 25.78
N ASN A 68 5.91 8.25 26.90
CA ASN A 68 5.04 8.40 28.08
C ASN A 68 5.11 9.82 28.66
N LYS A 69 6.29 10.45 28.66
CA LYS A 69 6.47 11.83 29.12
C LYS A 69 5.74 12.82 28.21
N LEU A 70 5.80 12.63 26.89
CA LEU A 70 5.09 13.46 25.91
C LEU A 70 3.56 13.32 26.04
N VAL A 71 3.05 12.09 26.22
CA VAL A 71 1.62 11.84 26.42
C VAL A 71 1.08 12.54 27.67
N ASN A 72 1.88 12.57 28.75
CA ASN A 72 1.50 13.27 29.98
C ASN A 72 1.53 14.80 29.82
N GLN A 73 2.47 15.35 29.04
CA GLN A 73 2.48 16.79 28.71
C GLN A 73 1.25 17.19 27.88
N ILE A 74 0.87 16.38 26.89
CA ILE A 74 -0.33 16.62 26.07
C ILE A 74 -1.59 16.58 26.93
N ARG A 75 -1.69 15.63 27.88
CA ARG A 75 -2.81 15.57 28.82
C ARG A 75 -2.88 16.80 29.73
N GLN A 76 -1.75 17.30 30.24
CA GLN A 76 -1.74 18.51 31.06
C GLN A 76 -2.15 19.76 30.28
N GLN A 77 -1.72 19.89 29.02
CA GLN A 77 -2.15 21.00 28.15
C GLN A 77 -3.66 20.94 27.82
N ALA A 78 -4.22 19.75 27.61
CA ALA A 78 -5.65 19.57 27.41
C ALA A 78 -6.49 19.93 28.66
N SER A 79 -5.95 19.74 29.86
CA SER A 79 -6.61 20.10 31.12
C SER A 79 -6.65 21.60 31.38
N THR A 80 -5.56 22.33 31.09
CA THR A 80 -5.51 23.80 31.22
C THR A 80 -6.36 24.53 30.19
N SER A 81 -6.63 23.90 29.04
CA SER A 81 -7.44 24.49 27.97
C SER A 81 -8.96 24.44 28.24
N ARG A 82 -9.41 23.71 29.28
CA ARG A 82 -10.84 23.52 29.61
C ARG A 82 -11.40 24.45 30.67
N MET A 83 -10.59 25.33 31.30
CA MET A 83 -11.07 26.21 32.38
C MET A 83 -11.39 27.64 31.96
N SER A 84 -11.30 27.98 30.67
CA SER A 84 -11.52 29.35 30.20
C SER A 84 -12.40 29.34 28.95
N GLN A 85 -13.72 29.38 29.12
CA GLN A 85 -14.67 30.10 28.23
C GLN A 85 -16.13 29.76 28.57
N THR A 86 -16.91 30.79 28.91
CA THR A 86 -18.37 30.85 28.72
C THR A 86 -18.67 31.64 27.43
N PRO A 87 -19.83 31.40 26.79
CA PRO A 87 -20.00 31.61 25.35
C PRO A 87 -20.57 32.99 25.01
N SER A 88 -20.09 33.58 23.93
CA SER A 88 -20.78 34.67 23.23
C SER A 88 -20.65 34.45 21.73
N GLU A 89 -21.79 34.44 21.08
CA GLU A 89 -22.00 34.15 19.67
C GLU A 89 -21.32 35.17 18.76
N VAL A 90 -20.44 34.70 17.88
CA VAL A 90 -20.30 35.22 16.52
C VAL A 90 -20.01 34.04 15.61
N SER A 91 -20.93 33.79 14.68
CA SER A 91 -20.76 32.89 13.55
C SER A 91 -19.65 33.43 12.64
N THR A 92 -18.43 32.94 12.87
CA THR A 92 -17.38 32.87 11.86
C THR A 92 -17.07 31.39 11.68
N THR A 93 -17.26 30.90 10.46
CA THR A 93 -16.84 29.57 10.05
C THR A 93 -15.34 29.44 10.28
N VAL A 94 -14.97 28.88 11.43
CA VAL A 94 -13.62 28.46 11.74
C VAL A 94 -13.28 27.34 10.76
N ASP A 95 -12.31 27.60 9.87
CA ASP A 95 -11.62 26.58 9.09
C ASP A 95 -11.18 25.45 10.05
N LEU A 96 -11.94 24.36 10.08
CA LEU A 96 -11.57 23.18 10.86
C LEU A 96 -10.29 22.59 10.24
N PRO A 97 -9.19 22.42 11.01
CA PRO A 97 -7.94 21.91 10.47
C PRO A 97 -7.96 20.39 10.46
N PHE A 98 -8.55 19.76 9.44
CA PHE A 98 -8.20 18.38 9.09
C PHE A 98 -8.15 18.23 7.58
N PRO A 99 -6.97 17.82 7.07
CA PRO A 99 -6.79 16.39 6.85
C PRO A 99 -5.48 15.89 7.47
N LYS A 100 -5.48 14.72 8.10
CA LYS A 100 -4.23 14.09 8.60
C LYS A 100 -3.67 13.01 7.68
N LYS A 101 -4.30 12.74 6.53
CA LYS A 101 -3.78 11.80 5.52
C LYS A 101 -4.02 12.33 4.11
N ILE A 102 -2.98 12.26 3.28
CA ILE A 102 -3.02 12.68 1.88
C ILE A 102 -3.93 11.74 1.09
N LYS A 103 -4.94 12.30 0.40
CA LYS A 103 -5.83 11.54 -0.47
C LYS A 103 -5.08 10.99 -1.68
N THR A 104 -5.57 9.89 -2.24
CA THR A 104 -5.09 9.33 -3.50
C THR A 104 -6.16 9.45 -4.56
N ILE A 105 -5.81 9.98 -5.74
CA ILE A 105 -6.70 10.14 -6.90
C ILE A 105 -6.22 9.29 -8.07
N SER A 106 -7.09 9.08 -9.07
CA SER A 106 -6.68 8.37 -10.30
C SER A 106 -5.75 9.22 -11.18
N TRP A 107 -5.03 8.56 -12.08
CA TRP A 107 -4.18 9.23 -13.06
C TRP A 107 -4.99 10.19 -13.94
N GLU A 108 -6.17 9.76 -14.40
CA GLU A 108 -7.02 10.56 -15.27
C GLU A 108 -7.48 11.86 -14.60
N GLN A 109 -7.84 11.79 -13.31
CA GLN A 109 -8.11 12.99 -12.51
C GLN A 109 -6.86 13.87 -12.41
N GLY A 110 -5.70 13.29 -12.09
CA GLY A 110 -4.44 14.04 -11.96
C GLY A 110 -4.05 14.79 -13.25
N ALA A 111 -3.97 14.08 -14.37
CA ALA A 111 -3.60 14.62 -15.67
C ALA A 111 -4.62 15.65 -16.19
N SER A 112 -5.93 15.37 -16.08
CA SER A 112 -6.98 16.31 -16.50
C SER A 112 -6.90 17.63 -15.74
N ARG A 113 -6.72 17.58 -14.41
CA ARG A 113 -6.62 18.79 -13.58
C ARG A 113 -5.39 19.63 -13.90
N ILE A 114 -4.25 18.98 -14.17
CA ILE A 114 -3.04 19.67 -14.64
C ILE A 114 -3.31 20.34 -15.99
N ASN A 115 -3.92 19.63 -16.93
CA ASN A 115 -4.24 20.14 -18.26
C ASN A 115 -5.16 21.37 -18.17
N ASP A 116 -6.24 21.30 -17.40
CA ASP A 116 -7.17 22.42 -17.17
C ASP A 116 -6.48 23.61 -16.49
N GLY A 117 -5.61 23.31 -15.53
CA GLY A 117 -4.80 24.30 -14.83
C GLY A 117 -3.88 25.08 -15.76
N MET A 118 -3.19 24.37 -16.65
CA MET A 118 -2.32 24.99 -17.65
C MET A 118 -3.12 25.76 -18.69
N ARG A 119 -4.21 25.19 -19.21
CA ARG A 119 -5.13 25.83 -20.17
C ARG A 119 -5.66 27.16 -19.64
N SER A 120 -6.00 27.21 -18.35
CA SER A 120 -6.52 28.41 -17.69
C SER A 120 -5.43 29.37 -17.19
N GLY A 121 -4.14 29.03 -17.32
CA GLY A 121 -3.03 29.84 -16.84
C GLY A 121 -2.88 29.90 -15.31
N LYS A 122 -3.59 29.02 -14.58
CA LYS A 122 -3.49 28.82 -13.13
C LYS A 122 -2.28 27.95 -12.76
N LEU A 123 -1.77 27.17 -13.70
CA LEU A 123 -0.53 26.42 -13.60
C LEU A 123 0.34 26.76 -14.81
N LYS A 124 1.64 26.88 -14.60
CA LYS A 124 2.62 27.14 -15.66
C LYS A 124 3.70 26.07 -15.68
N ASP A 125 4.06 25.53 -14.52
CA ASP A 125 5.26 24.71 -14.36
C ASP A 125 4.99 23.40 -13.64
N LEU A 126 5.56 22.34 -14.22
CA LEU A 126 5.65 21.02 -13.63
C LEU A 126 7.12 20.67 -13.43
N TRP A 127 7.47 20.22 -12.24
CA TRP A 127 8.81 19.77 -11.93
C TRP A 127 8.77 18.29 -11.55
N VAL A 128 9.26 17.42 -12.43
CA VAL A 128 9.34 16.00 -12.17
C VAL A 128 10.65 15.69 -11.47
N GLY A 129 10.54 15.22 -10.23
CA GLY A 129 11.66 14.74 -9.44
C GLY A 129 12.02 13.31 -9.84
N GLU A 130 13.29 13.06 -10.13
CA GLU A 130 13.78 11.76 -10.58
C GLU A 130 15.04 11.29 -9.85
N ASN A 131 15.40 10.03 -10.07
CA ASN A 131 16.73 9.51 -9.78
C ASN A 131 17.30 8.99 -11.09
N HIS A 132 18.42 9.58 -11.51
CA HIS A 132 19.08 9.35 -12.81
C HIS A 132 19.38 7.88 -13.12
N SER A 133 19.36 7.01 -12.11
CA SER A 133 19.60 5.57 -12.25
C SER A 133 18.33 4.70 -12.23
N THR A 134 17.15 5.31 -12.31
CA THR A 134 15.85 4.62 -12.23
C THR A 134 14.90 5.13 -13.31
N THR A 135 13.94 4.30 -13.71
CA THR A 135 13.00 4.65 -14.78
C THR A 135 11.78 5.43 -14.31
N LYS A 136 11.50 5.48 -13.01
CA LYS A 136 10.21 5.94 -12.47
C LYS A 136 9.95 7.43 -12.77
N GLY A 137 10.94 8.29 -12.53
CA GLY A 137 10.83 9.73 -12.84
C GLY A 137 10.72 9.99 -14.35
N MET A 138 11.54 9.32 -15.16
CA MET A 138 11.49 9.42 -16.63
C MET A 138 10.14 8.97 -17.19
N LYS A 139 9.60 7.85 -16.70
CA LYS A 139 8.26 7.35 -17.08
C LYS A 139 7.15 8.30 -16.65
N LEU A 140 7.23 8.89 -15.45
CA LEU A 140 6.27 9.89 -15.00
C LEU A 140 6.29 11.15 -15.90
N PHE A 141 7.49 11.63 -16.25
CA PHE A 141 7.68 12.75 -17.16
C PHE A 141 7.14 12.46 -18.56
N ALA A 142 7.46 11.30 -19.13
CA ALA A 142 6.94 10.85 -20.42
C ALA A 142 5.40 10.72 -20.41
N ASN A 143 4.82 10.16 -19.34
CA ASN A 143 3.36 10.06 -19.22
C ASN A 143 2.70 11.43 -19.17
N MET A 144 3.27 12.41 -18.47
CA MET A 144 2.75 13.78 -18.47
C MET A 144 2.86 14.45 -19.85
N LEU A 145 3.98 14.28 -20.55
CA LEU A 145 4.12 14.78 -21.92
C LEU A 145 3.09 14.19 -22.89
N ALA A 146 2.70 12.93 -22.68
CA ALA A 146 1.73 12.25 -23.52
C ALA A 146 0.28 12.65 -23.22
N ASP A 147 -0.05 12.92 -21.95
CA ASP A 147 -1.45 13.07 -21.50
C ASP A 147 -1.85 14.53 -21.15
N VAL A 148 -0.90 15.46 -21.14
CA VAL A 148 -1.14 16.89 -20.88
C VAL A 148 -0.81 17.71 -22.12
N ASP A 149 -1.84 18.01 -22.91
CA ASP A 149 -1.73 18.72 -24.20
C ASP A 149 -1.10 20.12 -24.08
N GLU A 150 -1.37 20.80 -22.96
CA GLU A 150 -0.94 22.19 -22.75
C GLU A 150 0.57 22.34 -22.46
N ILE A 151 1.30 21.23 -22.29
CA ILE A 151 2.76 21.26 -22.20
C ILE A 151 3.34 21.59 -23.57
N SER A 152 4.01 22.74 -23.68
CA SER A 152 4.64 23.21 -24.92
C SER A 152 6.17 23.26 -24.84
N ASN A 153 6.71 23.30 -23.62
CA ASN A 153 8.15 23.37 -23.37
C ASN A 153 8.58 22.21 -22.45
N SER A 154 9.78 21.73 -22.69
CA SER A 154 10.43 20.71 -21.87
C SER A 154 11.82 21.19 -21.45
N ALA A 155 12.17 21.02 -20.19
CA ALA A 155 13.50 21.33 -19.69
C ALA A 155 14.11 20.10 -19.01
N LEU A 156 15.42 19.94 -19.15
CA LEU A 156 16.18 18.88 -18.51
C LEU A 156 17.31 19.49 -17.68
N GLU A 157 17.58 18.91 -16.52
CA GLU A 157 18.73 19.27 -15.70
C GLU A 157 20.05 19.11 -16.47
N ASP A 158 20.90 20.13 -16.33
CA ASP A 158 22.26 20.17 -16.84
C ASP A 158 23.13 20.91 -15.83
N SER A 159 23.84 20.18 -14.99
CA SER A 159 24.73 20.75 -13.97
C SER A 159 26.11 21.12 -14.52
N SER A 160 26.33 21.06 -15.84
CA SER A 160 27.64 21.33 -16.44
C SER A 160 28.05 22.81 -16.31
N TYR A 161 29.35 23.07 -16.38
CA TYR A 161 29.94 24.41 -16.33
C TYR A 161 29.92 25.09 -17.72
N ARG A 162 28.76 25.08 -18.39
CA ARG A 162 28.58 25.74 -19.70
C ARG A 162 28.01 27.16 -19.55
N PRO A 163 28.30 28.09 -20.50
CA PRO A 163 27.72 29.42 -20.51
C PRO A 163 26.20 29.39 -20.67
N ILE A 164 25.50 30.37 -20.07
CA ILE A 164 24.03 30.48 -20.06
C ILE A 164 23.43 30.69 -21.48
N HIS A 165 24.24 31.04 -22.48
CA HIS A 165 23.76 31.44 -23.81
C HIS A 165 23.52 30.29 -24.80
N GLU A 166 23.98 29.07 -24.51
CA GLU A 166 23.71 27.87 -25.32
C GLU A 166 22.41 27.21 -24.88
N ASN A 167 21.26 27.72 -25.31
CA ASN A 167 19.96 27.27 -24.79
C ASN A 167 19.38 26.03 -25.47
N GLU A 168 19.90 25.62 -26.62
CA GLU A 168 19.34 24.53 -27.40
C GLU A 168 20.07 23.22 -27.09
N ARG A 169 19.35 22.29 -26.43
CA ARG A 169 19.87 20.94 -26.17
C ARG A 169 19.57 20.06 -27.38
N VAL A 170 20.63 19.49 -27.96
CA VAL A 170 20.48 18.39 -28.93
C VAL A 170 20.00 17.16 -28.15
N LEU A 171 18.86 16.62 -28.54
CA LEU A 171 18.36 15.37 -27.96
C LEU A 171 19.18 14.19 -28.48
N MET A 172 19.51 13.28 -27.58
CA MET A 172 20.03 11.96 -27.95
C MET A 172 18.84 11.13 -28.42
N ASP A 173 18.73 10.92 -29.73
CA ASP A 173 17.64 10.15 -30.31
C ASP A 173 18.06 8.76 -30.82
N ASP A 174 19.37 8.50 -30.83
CA ASP A 174 19.95 7.19 -31.09
C ASP A 174 20.04 6.34 -29.81
N VAL A 175 19.72 5.06 -29.95
CA VAL A 175 19.67 4.10 -28.82
C VAL A 175 21.07 3.75 -28.32
N GLU A 176 22.07 3.67 -29.21
CA GLU A 176 23.45 3.40 -28.83
C GLU A 176 24.04 4.60 -28.09
N ASP A 177 23.79 5.83 -28.56
CA ASP A 177 24.23 7.04 -27.85
C ASP A 177 23.66 7.09 -26.42
N ILE A 178 22.37 6.79 -26.25
CA ILE A 178 21.72 6.72 -24.92
C ILE A 178 22.37 5.62 -24.07
N ARG A 179 22.67 4.46 -24.66
CA ARG A 179 23.31 3.34 -23.96
C ARG A 179 24.70 3.73 -23.46
N ASP A 180 25.49 4.37 -24.32
CA ASP A 180 26.85 4.79 -24.01
C ASP A 180 26.87 5.85 -22.89
N ASP A 181 25.94 6.81 -22.90
CA ASP A 181 25.79 7.81 -21.84
C ASP A 181 25.46 7.18 -20.47
N PHE A 182 24.55 6.20 -20.45
CA PHE A 182 24.23 5.47 -19.22
C PHE A 182 25.40 4.63 -18.73
N LEU A 183 26.14 3.96 -19.61
CA LEU A 183 27.31 3.17 -19.24
C LEU A 183 28.48 4.04 -18.78
N TYR A 184 28.61 5.25 -19.33
CA TYR A 184 29.59 6.24 -18.91
C TYR A 184 29.25 6.79 -17.50
N SER A 185 27.99 7.20 -17.30
CA SER A 185 27.53 7.82 -16.06
C SER A 185 27.33 6.81 -14.92
N PHE A 186 26.95 5.57 -15.25
CA PHE A 186 26.66 4.50 -14.30
C PHE A 186 27.30 3.16 -14.72
N PRO A 187 28.64 3.01 -14.59
CA PRO A 187 29.35 1.82 -15.08
C PRO A 187 28.85 0.49 -14.51
N TYR A 188 28.29 0.50 -13.29
CA TYR A 188 27.72 -0.70 -12.66
C TYR A 188 26.52 -1.28 -13.41
N LEU A 189 25.86 -0.51 -14.28
CA LEU A 189 24.75 -1.00 -15.12
C LEU A 189 25.22 -2.04 -16.15
N LYS A 190 26.52 -2.10 -16.46
CA LYS A 190 27.10 -3.09 -17.38
C LYS A 190 26.78 -4.54 -16.98
N GLU A 191 26.67 -4.79 -15.67
CA GLU A 191 26.38 -6.11 -15.11
C GLU A 191 24.87 -6.38 -15.00
N ASN A 192 24.03 -5.35 -15.12
CA ASN A 192 22.57 -5.46 -15.03
C ASN A 192 21.89 -5.03 -16.34
N ARG A 193 21.95 -5.92 -17.33
CA ARG A 193 21.42 -5.67 -18.68
C ARG A 193 19.93 -5.35 -18.69
N GLU A 194 19.12 -6.03 -17.87
CA GLU A 194 17.67 -5.79 -17.81
C GLU A 194 17.35 -4.35 -17.37
N LYS A 195 18.01 -3.89 -16.31
CA LYS A 195 17.85 -2.51 -15.81
C LYS A 195 18.35 -1.47 -16.83
N LEU A 196 19.48 -1.74 -17.47
CA LEU A 196 20.04 -0.85 -18.50
C LEU A 196 19.07 -0.72 -19.69
N GLU A 197 18.53 -1.82 -20.21
CA GLU A 197 17.58 -1.80 -21.31
C GLU A 197 16.27 -1.09 -20.91
N GLU A 198 15.80 -1.24 -19.68
CA GLU A 198 14.62 -0.51 -19.19
C GLU A 198 14.85 1.02 -19.17
N LEU A 199 16.04 1.46 -18.77
CA LEU A 199 16.46 2.87 -18.77
C LEU A 199 16.54 3.43 -20.18
N ILE A 200 17.20 2.71 -21.08
CA ILE A 200 17.33 3.09 -22.49
C ILE A 200 15.95 3.25 -23.14
N GLN A 201 15.05 2.29 -22.92
CA GLN A 201 13.69 2.35 -23.45
C GLN A 201 12.90 3.54 -22.88
N ALA A 202 12.97 3.76 -21.57
CA ALA A 202 12.29 4.89 -20.92
C ALA A 202 12.81 6.24 -21.46
N SER A 203 14.12 6.41 -21.58
CA SER A 203 14.75 7.61 -22.14
C SER A 203 14.40 7.82 -23.61
N SER A 204 14.42 6.75 -24.43
CA SER A 204 14.05 6.83 -25.84
C SER A 204 12.61 7.31 -26.04
N ILE A 205 11.67 6.80 -25.23
CA ILE A 205 10.26 7.23 -25.26
C ILE A 205 10.15 8.71 -24.85
N MET A 206 10.81 9.09 -23.76
CA MET A 206 10.84 10.47 -23.28
C MET A 206 11.35 11.43 -24.37
N TYR A 207 12.52 11.16 -24.95
CA TYR A 207 13.11 12.02 -25.98
C TYR A 207 12.24 12.10 -27.23
N LYS A 208 11.61 11.00 -27.66
CA LYS A 208 10.63 11.03 -28.77
C LYS A 208 9.46 11.97 -28.49
N LEU A 209 8.92 11.95 -27.27
CA LEU A 209 7.82 12.85 -26.89
C LEU A 209 8.27 14.32 -26.79
N MET A 210 9.53 14.56 -26.46
CA MET A 210 10.10 15.91 -26.40
C MET A 210 10.34 16.54 -27.78
N LYS A 211 10.58 15.75 -28.84
CA LYS A 211 10.89 16.26 -30.19
C LYS A 211 9.85 17.25 -30.75
N GLY A 212 8.60 17.14 -30.35
CA GLY A 212 7.52 18.06 -30.75
C GLY A 212 7.40 19.33 -29.90
N LYS A 213 8.32 19.57 -28.96
CA LYS A 213 8.27 20.64 -27.95
C LYS A 213 9.51 21.52 -28.06
N ARG A 214 9.47 22.71 -27.44
CA ARG A 214 10.69 23.52 -27.27
C ARG A 214 11.50 22.95 -26.11
N ILE A 215 12.79 22.72 -26.32
CA ILE A 215 13.64 21.99 -25.37
C ILE A 215 14.72 22.91 -24.80
N PHE A 216 14.93 22.84 -23.50
CA PHE A 216 15.87 23.67 -22.76
C PHE A 216 16.74 22.84 -21.81
N SER A 217 17.92 23.36 -21.50
CA SER A 217 18.72 22.94 -20.33
C SER A 217 18.50 23.92 -19.18
N ILE A 218 18.43 23.43 -17.95
CA ILE A 218 18.33 24.25 -16.73
C ILE A 218 19.32 23.78 -15.67
N ALA A 219 19.64 24.67 -14.71
CA ALA A 219 20.52 24.41 -13.57
C ALA A 219 22.02 24.35 -13.88
N ARG A 220 22.45 25.07 -14.92
CA ARG A 220 23.85 25.17 -15.31
C ARG A 220 24.69 25.80 -14.22
N ASN A 221 25.98 25.48 -14.26
CA ASN A 221 26.95 25.86 -13.23
C ASN A 221 26.52 25.40 -11.84
N GLY A 222 26.02 24.16 -11.74
CA GLY A 222 25.62 23.53 -10.48
C GLY A 222 24.54 24.32 -9.73
N TRP A 223 23.38 24.54 -10.36
CA TRP A 223 22.21 25.18 -9.72
C TRP A 223 22.44 26.60 -9.18
N ARG A 224 23.47 27.31 -9.66
CA ARG A 224 23.86 28.62 -9.10
C ARG A 224 22.82 29.72 -9.30
N ASN A 225 22.05 29.68 -10.40
CA ASN A 225 20.95 30.64 -10.64
C ASN A 225 19.91 30.16 -11.68
N HIS A 226 19.24 29.04 -11.39
CA HIS A 226 18.20 28.50 -12.28
C HIS A 226 17.02 29.48 -12.50
N VAL A 227 16.73 30.38 -11.54
CA VAL A 227 15.67 31.40 -11.66
C VAL A 227 15.97 32.35 -12.81
N ARG A 228 17.19 32.92 -12.85
CA ARG A 228 17.62 33.81 -13.94
C ARG A 228 17.70 33.08 -15.27
N GLU A 229 18.16 31.83 -15.29
CA GLU A 229 18.14 31.02 -16.51
C GLU A 229 16.73 30.87 -17.06
N ARG A 230 15.76 30.60 -16.18
CA ARG A 230 14.36 30.46 -16.54
C ARG A 230 13.75 31.77 -17.06
N GLU A 231 14.10 32.91 -16.45
CA GLU A 231 13.71 34.24 -16.97
C GLU A 231 14.25 34.47 -18.39
N ASN A 232 15.52 34.12 -18.64
CA ASN A 232 16.15 34.26 -19.95
C ASN A 232 15.51 33.38 -21.04
N MET A 233 14.91 32.24 -20.67
CA MET A 233 14.20 31.35 -21.60
C MET A 233 12.88 31.95 -22.11
N GLN A 234 12.33 32.97 -21.42
CA GLN A 234 11.09 33.65 -21.79
C GLN A 234 9.91 32.68 -22.04
N LEU A 235 9.75 31.71 -21.14
CA LEU A 235 8.73 30.67 -21.25
C LEU A 235 7.33 31.26 -20.97
N LYS A 236 6.48 31.31 -21.99
CA LYS A 236 5.09 31.84 -21.90
C LYS A 236 4.01 30.78 -21.81
N LYS A 237 4.35 29.52 -22.09
CA LYS A 237 3.43 28.37 -22.15
C LYS A 237 3.83 27.31 -21.11
N GLY A 238 2.95 26.32 -20.90
CA GLY A 238 3.18 25.21 -19.98
C GLY A 238 4.54 24.56 -20.19
N THR A 239 5.28 24.40 -19.09
CA THR A 239 6.64 23.83 -19.07
C THR A 239 6.67 22.64 -18.14
N ILE A 240 7.32 21.57 -18.57
CA ILE A 240 7.68 20.44 -17.72
C ILE A 240 9.19 20.31 -17.63
N THR A 241 9.70 20.13 -16.42
CA THR A 241 11.14 20.09 -16.13
C THR A 241 11.48 18.79 -15.43
N LEU A 242 12.48 18.04 -15.92
CA LEU A 242 12.98 16.83 -15.27
C LEU A 242 14.28 17.15 -14.52
N VAL A 243 14.29 16.92 -13.21
CA VAL A 243 15.41 17.24 -12.30
C VAL A 243 15.55 16.17 -11.22
N GLY A 244 16.72 16.08 -10.59
CA GLY A 244 16.94 15.24 -9.42
C GLY A 244 15.93 15.50 -8.30
N ALA A 245 15.37 14.44 -7.71
CA ALA A 245 14.30 14.51 -6.72
C ALA A 245 14.66 15.35 -5.49
N SER A 246 15.94 15.46 -5.15
CA SER A 246 16.41 16.35 -4.08
C SER A 246 16.01 17.81 -4.29
N HIS A 247 16.02 18.29 -5.54
CA HIS A 247 15.65 19.66 -5.90
C HIS A 247 14.14 19.92 -5.86
N THR A 248 13.32 18.89 -5.78
CA THR A 248 11.86 19.01 -5.64
C THR A 248 11.39 18.69 -4.22
N LEU A 249 12.13 17.86 -3.49
CA LEU A 249 11.77 17.41 -2.16
C LEU A 249 12.44 18.17 -1.02
N LEU A 250 13.69 18.62 -1.14
CA LEU A 250 14.42 19.19 -0.01
C LEU A 250 14.30 20.71 0.05
N HIS A 251 14.43 21.28 1.25
CA HIS A 251 14.42 22.74 1.48
C HIS A 251 15.82 23.32 1.75
N LYS A 252 16.86 22.48 1.65
CA LYS A 252 18.26 22.89 1.70
C LYS A 252 19.14 21.90 0.95
N SER A 253 20.28 22.38 0.47
CA SER A 253 21.36 21.52 -0.02
C SER A 253 22.00 20.74 1.13
N GLY A 254 22.61 19.59 0.80
CA GLY A 254 23.58 18.96 1.68
C GLY A 254 24.93 19.68 1.63
N ASP A 255 25.79 19.44 2.63
CA ASP A 255 27.08 20.14 2.78
C ASP A 255 28.00 20.04 1.53
N GLN A 256 27.90 18.93 0.80
CA GLN A 256 28.65 18.68 -0.44
C GLN A 256 28.21 19.56 -1.62
N TYR A 257 27.09 20.27 -1.50
CA TYR A 257 26.49 21.12 -2.54
C TYR A 257 26.33 22.57 -2.07
N SER A 258 27.27 23.06 -1.25
CA SER A 258 27.25 24.40 -0.65
C SER A 258 27.29 25.55 -1.66
N THR A 259 27.66 25.29 -2.92
CA THR A 259 27.67 26.26 -4.02
C THR A 259 26.31 26.44 -4.69
N HIS A 260 25.34 25.56 -4.42
CA HIS A 260 23.99 25.68 -4.97
C HIS A 260 23.28 26.91 -4.39
N ASN A 261 22.44 27.52 -5.22
CA ASN A 261 21.56 28.60 -4.74
C ASN A 261 20.53 28.06 -3.75
N ALA A 262 20.18 28.83 -2.72
CA ALA A 262 19.09 28.48 -1.80
C ALA A 262 17.77 28.21 -2.53
N ASN A 263 17.50 28.95 -3.61
CA ASN A 263 16.28 28.78 -4.41
C ASN A 263 16.25 27.43 -5.15
N ALA A 264 17.35 26.69 -5.24
CA ALA A 264 17.37 25.36 -5.85
C ALA A 264 16.63 24.29 -5.01
N TYR A 265 16.19 24.64 -3.80
CA TYR A 265 15.62 23.72 -2.81
C TYR A 265 14.39 24.33 -2.08
N PRO A 266 13.16 23.97 -2.46
CA PRO A 266 12.82 23.21 -3.65
C PRO A 266 12.64 24.15 -4.86
N ALA A 267 13.28 23.81 -5.97
CA ALA A 267 13.36 24.63 -7.18
C ALA A 267 11.99 25.05 -7.73
N TYR A 268 10.99 24.17 -7.59
CA TYR A 268 9.65 24.43 -8.11
C TYR A 268 8.97 25.65 -7.45
N GLN A 269 9.42 26.10 -6.28
CA GLN A 269 8.85 27.27 -5.61
C GLN A 269 9.30 28.60 -6.25
N TYR A 270 10.16 28.58 -7.27
CA TYR A 270 10.70 29.79 -7.87
C TYR A 270 10.54 29.83 -9.40
N PRO A 271 10.34 31.01 -9.99
CA PRO A 271 9.96 32.29 -9.35
C PRO A 271 8.47 32.37 -8.93
N ASP A 272 7.60 31.47 -9.41
CA ASP A 272 6.13 31.61 -9.27
C ASP A 272 5.53 30.38 -8.57
N PRO A 273 5.61 30.32 -7.21
CA PRO A 273 5.20 29.14 -6.45
C PRO A 273 3.68 28.86 -6.52
N ASP A 274 2.88 29.89 -6.81
CA ASP A 274 1.42 29.77 -6.92
C ASP A 274 0.98 29.17 -8.28
N LYS A 275 1.91 29.04 -9.22
CA LYS A 275 1.68 28.45 -10.56
C LYS A 275 2.62 27.31 -10.89
N SER A 276 3.23 26.70 -9.88
CA SER A 276 4.24 25.66 -10.05
C SER A 276 4.02 24.54 -9.04
N ILE A 277 4.13 23.29 -9.50
CA ILE A 277 4.03 22.11 -8.66
C ILE A 277 5.14 21.10 -9.01
N ALA A 278 5.51 20.27 -8.05
CA ALA A 278 6.40 19.14 -8.24
C ALA A 278 5.61 17.81 -8.31
N LEU A 279 6.12 16.86 -9.09
CA LEU A 279 5.60 15.52 -9.26
C LEU A 279 6.73 14.54 -8.95
N VAL A 280 6.59 13.70 -7.94
CA VAL A 280 7.69 12.83 -7.48
C VAL A 280 7.22 11.40 -7.29
N PRO A 281 7.79 10.40 -7.98
CA PRO A 281 7.46 8.99 -7.76
C PRO A 281 7.81 8.52 -6.34
N GLU A 282 7.01 7.60 -5.78
CA GLU A 282 7.19 7.10 -4.41
C GLU A 282 8.61 6.54 -4.16
N GLN A 283 9.24 5.91 -5.16
CA GLN A 283 10.60 5.38 -5.09
C GLN A 283 11.59 6.51 -4.83
N SER A 284 11.52 7.59 -5.59
CA SER A 284 12.40 8.75 -5.43
C SER A 284 12.20 9.44 -4.08
N ILE A 285 10.99 9.37 -3.52
CA ILE A 285 10.72 9.84 -2.15
C ILE A 285 11.41 8.93 -1.12
N LYS A 286 11.29 7.60 -1.26
CA LYS A 286 11.91 6.61 -0.34
C LYS A 286 13.43 6.74 -0.28
N GLU A 287 14.07 6.98 -1.42
CA GLU A 287 15.52 7.20 -1.50
C GLU A 287 15.96 8.48 -0.79
N ASN A 288 15.05 9.44 -0.61
CA ASN A 288 15.27 10.70 0.09
C ASN A 288 14.71 10.73 1.52
N TYR A 289 14.21 9.61 2.06
CA TYR A 289 13.62 9.56 3.41
C TYR A 289 14.58 9.93 4.53
N PHE A 290 15.86 9.60 4.38
CA PHE A 290 16.88 9.90 5.37
C PHE A 290 17.45 11.31 5.22
N SER A 291 17.14 11.97 4.10
CA SER A 291 17.48 13.36 3.86
C SER A 291 16.55 14.25 4.68
N LYS A 292 17.12 15.03 5.59
CA LYS A 292 16.37 16.04 6.34
C LYS A 292 15.84 17.09 5.36
N ARG A 293 14.53 17.15 5.12
CA ARG A 293 13.85 18.27 4.43
C ARG A 293 13.97 19.61 5.18
N GLU A 294 14.76 19.68 6.25
CA GLU A 294 14.73 20.72 7.27
C GLU A 294 14.83 22.15 6.71
N ASN A 295 13.72 22.85 6.80
CA ASN A 295 13.64 24.27 7.06
C ASN A 295 12.40 24.49 7.95
N ALA A 296 12.59 24.91 9.20
CA ALA A 296 11.49 25.08 10.14
C ALA A 296 10.51 26.18 9.69
N ASP A 297 11.06 27.16 8.96
CA ASP A 297 10.42 28.38 8.48
C ASP A 297 9.92 28.25 7.03
N ALA A 298 10.10 27.08 6.39
CA ALA A 298 9.55 26.87 5.06
C ALA A 298 8.02 26.90 5.07
N ASP A 299 7.48 27.51 4.02
CA ASP A 299 6.04 27.61 3.83
C ASP A 299 5.39 26.22 3.77
N PRO A 300 4.19 26.04 4.37
CA PRO A 300 3.47 24.78 4.33
C PRO A 300 3.14 24.33 2.91
N GLU A 301 3.67 23.17 2.52
CA GLU A 301 3.36 22.53 1.24
C GLU A 301 2.14 21.63 1.37
N TYR A 302 1.41 21.46 0.27
CA TYR A 302 0.23 20.61 0.18
C TYR A 302 0.46 19.54 -0.87
N ALA A 303 -0.16 18.37 -0.67
CA ALA A 303 0.05 17.23 -1.52
C ALA A 303 -1.22 16.44 -1.82
N VAL A 304 -1.17 15.70 -2.92
CA VAL A 304 -2.12 14.65 -3.31
C VAL A 304 -1.34 13.49 -3.92
N TRP A 305 -1.72 12.25 -3.59
CA TRP A 305 -1.19 11.07 -4.25
C TRP A 305 -1.92 10.82 -5.57
N VAL A 306 -1.20 10.45 -6.62
CA VAL A 306 -1.76 10.11 -7.93
C VAL A 306 -1.33 8.70 -8.32
N LYS A 307 -2.29 7.86 -8.68
CA LYS A 307 -2.01 6.50 -9.17
C LYS A 307 -1.25 6.56 -10.50
N ASN A 308 -0.60 5.46 -10.84
CA ASN A 308 0.00 5.31 -12.16
C ASN A 308 -1.05 5.29 -13.27
N LYS A 309 -0.62 5.63 -14.49
CA LYS A 309 -1.42 5.60 -15.71
C LYS A 309 -2.10 4.25 -15.95
N ASP A 310 -1.43 3.15 -15.63
CA ASP A 310 -1.97 1.78 -15.73
C ASP A 310 -2.90 1.39 -14.57
N LYS A 311 -3.24 2.34 -13.69
CA LYS A 311 -4.06 2.18 -12.47
C LYS A 311 -3.43 1.26 -11.43
N SER A 312 -2.16 0.88 -11.61
CA SER A 312 -1.41 0.15 -10.60
C SER A 312 -1.10 1.08 -9.42
N MET A 313 -0.76 0.45 -8.30
CA MET A 313 -0.16 1.13 -7.14
C MET A 313 1.35 0.84 -7.10
N ASP A 314 1.95 0.45 -8.23
CA ASP A 314 3.38 0.16 -8.32
C ASP A 314 4.17 1.45 -8.51
N ASP A 315 4.44 2.15 -7.41
CA ASP A 315 5.15 3.43 -7.39
C ASP A 315 4.29 4.66 -7.79
N PRO A 316 3.19 4.95 -7.06
CA PRO A 316 2.38 6.13 -7.29
C PRO A 316 3.19 7.43 -7.13
N ALA A 317 2.74 8.52 -7.75
CA ALA A 317 3.43 9.80 -7.68
C ALA A 317 2.77 10.74 -6.65
N LEU A 318 3.58 11.43 -5.85
CA LEU A 318 3.14 12.50 -4.97
C LEU A 318 3.23 13.82 -5.72
N PHE A 319 2.11 14.54 -5.83
CA PHE A 319 2.10 15.88 -6.40
C PHE A 319 2.12 16.87 -5.24
N ILE A 320 3.04 17.83 -5.28
CA ILE A 320 3.39 18.71 -4.17
C ILE A 320 3.41 20.16 -4.67
N GLY A 321 2.89 21.09 -3.88
CA GLY A 321 3.02 22.51 -4.18
C GLY A 321 2.53 23.41 -3.07
N GLN A 322 2.57 24.72 -3.31
CA GLN A 322 1.97 25.69 -2.38
C GLN A 322 0.44 25.59 -2.38
N LYS A 323 -0.18 26.05 -1.28
CA LYS A 323 -1.64 25.95 -1.06
C LYS A 323 -2.45 26.45 -2.26
N THR A 324 -2.08 27.61 -2.81
CA THR A 324 -2.81 28.26 -3.92
C THR A 324 -2.76 27.39 -5.18
N ALA A 325 -1.56 26.98 -5.61
CA ALA A 325 -1.36 26.13 -6.78
C ALA A 325 -2.14 24.81 -6.62
N MET A 326 -1.96 24.14 -5.48
CA MET A 326 -2.57 22.85 -5.21
C MET A 326 -4.11 22.94 -5.10
N LYS A 327 -4.65 23.98 -4.46
CA LYS A 327 -6.10 24.20 -4.37
C LYS A 327 -6.71 24.54 -5.73
N ASN A 328 -6.00 25.29 -6.57
CA ASN A 328 -6.46 25.60 -7.93
C ASN A 328 -6.58 24.33 -8.79
N MET A 329 -5.65 23.38 -8.62
CA MET A 329 -5.64 22.13 -9.40
C MET A 329 -6.57 21.07 -8.83
N PHE A 330 -6.50 20.83 -7.53
CA PHE A 330 -7.09 19.63 -6.90
C PHE A 330 -8.17 19.96 -5.85
N GLY A 331 -8.50 21.24 -5.66
CA GLY A 331 -9.59 21.68 -4.79
C GLY A 331 -9.42 21.21 -3.34
N ASN A 332 -10.47 20.59 -2.81
CA ASN A 332 -10.53 20.04 -1.45
C ASN A 332 -9.83 18.68 -1.29
N LYS A 333 -9.26 18.10 -2.36
CA LYS A 333 -8.58 16.79 -2.30
C LYS A 333 -7.16 16.86 -1.72
N ILE A 334 -6.61 18.06 -1.58
CA ILE A 334 -5.25 18.27 -1.09
C ILE A 334 -5.16 18.08 0.41
N SER A 335 -3.96 17.77 0.90
CA SER A 335 -3.68 17.69 2.33
C SER A 335 -2.35 18.33 2.64
N LEU A 336 -2.18 18.83 3.87
CA LEU A 336 -0.90 19.34 4.32
C LEU A 336 0.16 18.23 4.23
N LEU A 337 1.29 18.54 3.61
CA LEU A 337 2.42 17.63 3.53
C LEU A 337 3.18 17.63 4.86
N GLU A 338 3.46 16.44 5.38
CA GLU A 338 4.26 16.27 6.58
C GLU A 338 5.68 16.84 6.38
N LYS A 339 6.20 17.54 7.40
CA LYS A 339 7.58 18.07 7.35
C LYS A 339 8.63 16.97 7.15
N SER A 340 8.34 15.76 7.64
CA SER A 340 9.18 14.56 7.45
C SER A 340 8.52 13.58 6.50
N LEU A 341 9.24 13.19 5.44
CA LEU A 341 8.78 12.17 4.48
C LEU A 341 8.67 10.78 5.14
N LEU A 342 9.36 10.53 6.25
CA LEU A 342 9.22 9.28 7.01
C LEU A 342 7.82 9.10 7.62
N ASN A 343 7.11 10.22 7.85
CA ASN A 343 5.75 10.20 8.38
C ASN A 343 4.69 10.11 7.28
N LEU A 344 5.12 10.08 6.01
CA LEU A 344 4.23 10.03 4.87
C LEU A 344 3.46 8.71 4.85
N ILE A 345 2.14 8.81 4.95
CA ILE A 345 1.28 7.64 4.81
C ILE A 345 1.22 7.25 3.33
N PRO A 346 1.48 5.98 2.99
CA PRO A 346 1.48 5.52 1.60
C PRO A 346 0.13 5.72 0.91
N ALA A 347 0.17 5.89 -0.41
CA ALA A 347 -1.01 6.02 -1.24
C ALA A 347 -1.98 4.84 -1.06
N THR A 348 -3.27 5.12 -1.23
CA THR A 348 -4.35 4.13 -1.10
C THR A 348 -4.95 3.77 -2.44
N LYS A 349 -5.28 2.49 -2.63
CA LYS A 349 -5.81 1.99 -3.90
C LYS A 349 -7.21 2.51 -4.25
N TYR A 350 -8.01 2.79 -3.24
CA TYR A 350 -9.37 3.33 -3.37
C TYR A 350 -9.40 4.63 -2.61
N GLU A 351 -10.13 5.64 -3.07
CA GLU A 351 -10.23 6.92 -2.37
C GLU A 351 -11.15 6.79 -1.15
N SER A 352 -12.21 6.00 -1.30
CA SER A 352 -13.25 5.84 -0.28
C SER A 352 -13.58 4.38 0.03
N ARG A 353 -14.13 4.14 1.22
CA ARG A 353 -14.46 2.80 1.74
C ARG A 353 -15.86 2.78 2.32
N ILE A 354 -16.63 1.78 1.90
CA ILE A 354 -17.94 1.50 2.49
C ILE A 354 -17.89 0.11 3.12
N ILE A 355 -18.44 -0.01 4.32
CA ILE A 355 -18.65 -1.28 5.01
C ILE A 355 -20.15 -1.49 5.16
N ILE A 356 -20.65 -2.64 4.72
CA ILE A 356 -22.04 -3.06 4.93
C ILE A 356 -22.02 -4.24 5.90
N GLN A 357 -22.68 -4.08 7.05
CA GLN A 357 -22.89 -5.15 8.02
C GLN A 357 -24.30 -5.74 7.83
N GLU A 358 -24.36 -7.01 7.43
CA GLU A 358 -25.60 -7.74 7.14
C GLU A 358 -26.10 -8.58 8.33
N ALA A 359 -25.27 -8.84 9.35
CA ALA A 359 -25.64 -9.60 10.55
C ALA A 359 -25.29 -8.83 11.85
N GLU A 360 -26.12 -8.94 12.89
CA GLU A 360 -25.98 -8.17 14.15
C GLU A 360 -25.34 -8.93 15.33
N ASP A 361 -24.78 -10.11 15.08
CA ASP A 361 -24.14 -10.92 16.13
C ASP A 361 -22.78 -10.37 16.58
N GLU A 362 -22.27 -10.91 17.69
CA GLU A 362 -20.99 -10.48 18.31
C GLU A 362 -19.78 -10.66 17.38
N THR A 363 -19.73 -11.76 16.61
CA THR A 363 -18.62 -12.06 15.69
C THR A 363 -18.59 -11.02 14.58
N THR A 364 -19.72 -10.77 13.92
CA THR A 364 -19.81 -9.77 12.84
C THR A 364 -19.53 -8.36 13.37
N ASN A 365 -20.06 -8.00 14.55
CA ASN A 365 -19.78 -6.71 15.19
C ASN A 365 -18.29 -6.51 15.50
N THR A 366 -17.62 -7.55 15.99
CA THR A 366 -16.17 -7.52 16.29
C THR A 366 -15.35 -7.39 15.03
N ALA A 367 -15.66 -8.20 14.00
CA ALA A 367 -15.02 -8.10 12.69
C ALA A 367 -15.16 -6.70 12.08
N ARG A 368 -16.36 -6.10 12.16
CA ARG A 368 -16.58 -4.72 11.71
C ARG A 368 -15.68 -3.73 12.43
N LYS A 369 -15.66 -3.76 13.77
CA LYS A 369 -14.84 -2.84 14.58
C LYS A 369 -13.36 -2.95 14.22
N ASN A 370 -12.85 -4.19 14.06
CA ASN A 370 -11.46 -4.43 13.66
C ASN A 370 -11.17 -3.88 12.25
N LEU A 371 -12.09 -4.06 11.30
CA LEU A 371 -11.95 -3.52 9.95
C LEU A 371 -11.96 -1.98 9.95
N VAL A 372 -12.89 -1.33 10.65
CA VAL A 372 -12.95 0.15 10.75
C VAL A 372 -11.65 0.68 11.34
N LYS A 373 -11.18 0.11 12.46
CA LYS A 373 -9.91 0.48 13.09
C LYS A 373 -8.74 0.39 12.11
N LYS A 374 -8.66 -0.68 11.31
CA LYS A 374 -7.64 -0.83 10.27
C LYS A 374 -7.74 0.25 9.19
N LEU A 375 -8.96 0.59 8.75
CA LEU A 375 -9.14 1.59 7.72
C LEU A 375 -8.78 2.99 8.21
N HIS A 376 -9.12 3.36 9.44
CA HIS A 376 -8.76 4.67 10.00
C HIS A 376 -7.24 4.85 10.19
N LYS A 377 -6.44 3.78 10.14
CA LYS A 377 -4.96 3.89 10.04
C LYS A 377 -4.49 4.39 8.67
N LYS A 378 -5.26 4.18 7.60
CA LYS A 378 -4.87 4.49 6.20
C LYS A 378 -5.72 5.57 5.54
N TYR A 379 -6.96 5.72 5.97
CA TYR A 379 -7.95 6.63 5.41
C TYR A 379 -8.27 7.72 6.42
N ASN A 380 -8.62 8.91 5.94
CA ASN A 380 -9.32 9.88 6.79
C ASN A 380 -10.69 9.31 7.18
N GLU A 381 -11.20 9.68 8.35
CA GLU A 381 -12.41 9.08 8.91
C GLU A 381 -13.63 9.36 8.04
N GLU A 382 -13.69 10.55 7.45
CA GLU A 382 -14.75 10.96 6.54
C GLU A 382 -14.84 10.12 5.25
N ASN A 383 -13.75 9.46 4.86
CA ASN A 383 -13.70 8.60 3.67
C ASN A 383 -14.12 7.14 3.97
N VAL A 384 -14.54 6.84 5.20
CA VAL A 384 -14.98 5.51 5.64
C VAL A 384 -16.41 5.58 6.16
N VAL A 385 -17.34 4.92 5.47
CA VAL A 385 -18.76 4.89 5.84
C VAL A 385 -19.17 3.47 6.23
N VAL A 386 -19.98 3.36 7.28
CA VAL A 386 -20.51 2.09 7.79
C VAL A 386 -22.03 2.11 7.71
N LEU A 387 -22.57 1.15 6.98
CA LEU A 387 -24.00 0.87 6.93
C LEU A 387 -24.32 -0.43 7.66
N LYS A 388 -25.49 -0.47 8.28
CA LYS A 388 -26.06 -1.68 8.87
C LYS A 388 -27.40 -2.00 8.25
N ARG A 389 -27.64 -3.30 8.06
CA ARG A 389 -28.97 -3.84 7.81
C ARG A 389 -29.81 -3.73 9.08
N VAL A 390 -30.99 -3.15 8.96
CA VAL A 390 -32.02 -3.17 10.02
C VAL A 390 -33.09 -4.21 9.70
N GLN A 391 -33.91 -4.56 10.70
CA GLN A 391 -34.90 -5.65 10.63
C GLN A 391 -35.90 -5.51 9.47
N ASN A 392 -36.23 -4.28 9.04
CA ASN A 392 -37.12 -4.04 7.90
C ASN A 392 -36.45 -4.26 6.52
N GLY A 393 -35.21 -4.75 6.50
CA GLY A 393 -34.42 -5.00 5.29
C GLY A 393 -33.68 -3.78 4.74
N GLY A 394 -33.90 -2.57 5.29
CA GLY A 394 -33.22 -1.35 4.86
C GLY A 394 -31.76 -1.25 5.31
N LEU A 395 -30.96 -0.45 4.59
CA LEU A 395 -29.63 -0.01 5.03
C LEU A 395 -29.72 1.35 5.69
N ILE A 396 -29.16 1.47 6.90
CA ILE A 396 -28.97 2.76 7.56
C ILE A 396 -27.49 3.06 7.74
N VAL A 397 -27.13 4.33 7.58
CA VAL A 397 -25.77 4.80 7.89
C VAL A 397 -25.64 4.88 9.41
N THR A 398 -24.61 4.23 9.95
CA THR A 398 -24.32 4.20 11.39
C THR A 398 -23.04 4.93 11.76
N GLN A 399 -22.13 5.11 10.79
CA GLN A 399 -20.89 5.90 10.93
C GLN A 399 -20.54 6.54 9.58
N GLY A 400 -20.04 7.77 9.61
CA GLY A 400 -19.65 8.53 8.41
C GLY A 400 -20.83 9.17 7.67
N ASN A 401 -20.56 9.71 6.48
CA ASN A 401 -21.54 10.34 5.60
C ASN A 401 -21.34 9.87 4.16
N LEU A 402 -22.40 9.39 3.50
CA LEU A 402 -22.35 8.94 2.10
C LEU A 402 -21.97 10.05 1.13
N GLN A 403 -22.24 11.32 1.45
CA GLN A 403 -21.86 12.48 0.63
C GLN A 403 -20.34 12.73 0.59
N ASN A 404 -19.56 12.05 1.44
CA ASN A 404 -18.10 12.14 1.44
C ASN A 404 -17.45 11.05 0.58
N ILE A 405 -18.25 10.13 0.01
CA ILE A 405 -17.74 9.07 -0.84
C ILE A 405 -17.41 9.66 -2.20
N GLU A 406 -16.13 9.74 -2.50
CA GLU A 406 -15.63 10.25 -3.78
C GLU A 406 -14.76 9.20 -4.49
N GLY A 407 -14.62 9.37 -5.80
CA GLY A 407 -13.68 8.63 -6.63
C GLY A 407 -13.93 7.12 -6.67
N GLU A 408 -12.87 6.35 -6.90
CA GLU A 408 -12.97 4.89 -6.86
C GLU A 408 -13.14 4.40 -5.42
N TYR A 409 -14.29 3.78 -5.12
CA TYR A 409 -14.55 3.24 -3.80
C TYR A 409 -14.65 1.72 -3.77
N LYS A 410 -14.38 1.17 -2.58
CA LYS A 410 -14.53 -0.26 -2.30
C LYS A 410 -15.61 -0.49 -1.26
N VAL A 411 -16.52 -1.41 -1.56
CA VAL A 411 -17.51 -1.92 -0.61
C VAL A 411 -17.01 -3.24 0.01
N SER A 412 -17.06 -3.34 1.33
CA SER A 412 -16.82 -4.55 2.11
C SER A 412 -18.12 -4.98 2.77
N ILE A 413 -18.71 -6.09 2.32
CA ILE A 413 -19.97 -6.62 2.84
C ILE A 413 -19.64 -7.76 3.78
N MET A 414 -20.12 -7.72 5.02
CA MET A 414 -19.81 -8.70 6.04
C MET A 414 -21.06 -9.25 6.70
N GLY A 415 -21.05 -10.55 6.90
CA GLY A 415 -22.11 -11.32 7.51
C GLY A 415 -21.81 -12.80 7.39
N HIS A 416 -22.67 -13.61 7.99
CA HIS A 416 -22.53 -15.05 7.98
C HIS A 416 -22.79 -15.65 6.60
N GLY A 417 -21.89 -16.52 6.16
CA GLY A 417 -22.10 -17.34 4.98
C GLY A 417 -22.85 -18.61 5.33
N HIS A 418 -23.89 -18.94 4.56
CA HIS A 418 -24.60 -20.21 4.63
C HIS A 418 -25.23 -20.57 3.28
N GLU A 419 -25.81 -21.76 3.21
CA GLU A 419 -26.62 -22.22 2.08
C GLU A 419 -28.05 -22.40 2.57
N ASP A 420 -29.02 -21.82 1.85
CA ASP A 420 -30.43 -21.96 2.21
C ASP A 420 -31.01 -23.32 1.76
N GLU A 421 -32.27 -23.58 2.12
CA GLU A 421 -32.97 -24.82 1.78
C GLU A 421 -33.08 -25.08 0.27
N LYS A 422 -32.92 -24.04 -0.57
CA LYS A 422 -32.96 -24.13 -2.03
C LYS A 422 -31.57 -24.34 -2.64
N GLY A 423 -30.54 -24.48 -1.81
CA GLY A 423 -29.17 -24.63 -2.25
C GLY A 423 -28.53 -23.33 -2.73
N ILE A 424 -29.09 -22.17 -2.39
CA ILE A 424 -28.59 -20.84 -2.79
C ILE A 424 -27.64 -20.34 -1.71
N LYS A 425 -26.46 -19.86 -2.11
CA LYS A 425 -25.48 -19.27 -1.18
C LYS A 425 -25.94 -17.89 -0.73
N ARG A 426 -25.88 -17.64 0.58
CA ARG A 426 -26.28 -16.38 1.21
C ARG A 426 -25.16 -15.77 2.04
N LEU A 427 -25.17 -14.44 2.16
CA LEU A 427 -24.38 -13.65 3.11
C LEU A 427 -25.34 -12.80 3.92
N GLY A 428 -25.47 -13.06 5.22
CA GLY A 428 -26.41 -12.37 6.09
C GLY A 428 -27.84 -12.44 5.54
N GLU A 429 -28.32 -13.66 5.30
CA GLU A 429 -29.64 -13.97 4.72
C GLU A 429 -29.87 -13.52 3.27
N ARG A 430 -28.84 -13.01 2.58
CA ARG A 430 -29.01 -12.40 1.25
C ARG A 430 -28.26 -13.11 0.16
N ASP A 431 -28.94 -13.39 -0.94
CA ASP A 431 -28.30 -13.94 -2.13
C ASP A 431 -27.55 -12.87 -2.94
N GLY A 432 -26.80 -13.30 -3.96
CA GLY A 432 -25.96 -12.40 -4.75
C GLY A 432 -26.77 -11.39 -5.56
N LYS A 433 -28.01 -11.74 -5.98
CA LYS A 433 -28.89 -10.85 -6.76
C LYS A 433 -29.44 -9.73 -5.89
N GLN A 434 -29.86 -10.05 -4.67
CA GLN A 434 -30.31 -9.07 -3.68
C GLN A 434 -29.17 -8.11 -3.32
N ILE A 435 -27.97 -8.62 -3.06
CA ILE A 435 -26.79 -7.78 -2.81
C ILE A 435 -26.51 -6.86 -3.99
N ALA A 436 -26.63 -7.34 -5.23
CA ALA A 436 -26.45 -6.50 -6.41
C ALA A 436 -27.46 -5.34 -6.48
N GLN A 437 -28.72 -5.59 -6.12
CA GLN A 437 -29.77 -4.55 -6.09
C GLN A 437 -29.43 -3.46 -5.07
N ASP A 438 -29.01 -3.83 -3.86
CA ASP A 438 -28.58 -2.87 -2.85
C ASP A 438 -27.38 -2.04 -3.29
N LEU A 439 -26.42 -2.65 -3.98
CA LEU A 439 -25.27 -1.92 -4.49
C LEU A 439 -25.66 -0.90 -5.57
N LYS A 440 -26.63 -1.22 -6.44
CA LYS A 440 -27.16 -0.28 -7.43
C LYS A 440 -27.90 0.89 -6.76
N ILE A 441 -28.67 0.63 -5.71
CA ILE A 441 -29.32 1.68 -4.91
C ILE A 441 -28.25 2.56 -4.26
N LEU A 442 -27.24 1.94 -3.65
CA LEU A 442 -26.13 2.65 -3.01
C LEU A 442 -25.34 3.51 -4.01
N GLU A 443 -25.07 3.01 -5.21
CA GLU A 443 -24.46 3.77 -6.30
C GLU A 443 -25.24 5.05 -6.57
N GLY A 444 -26.56 4.98 -6.70
CA GLY A 444 -27.40 6.17 -6.88
C GLY A 444 -27.32 7.18 -5.73
N LEU A 445 -27.11 6.72 -4.49
CA LEU A 445 -26.98 7.59 -3.31
C LEU A 445 -25.62 8.30 -3.19
N VAL A 446 -24.56 7.73 -3.77
CA VAL A 446 -23.19 8.31 -3.75
C VAL A 446 -22.83 9.00 -5.06
N GLN A 447 -23.70 8.97 -6.06
CA GLN A 447 -23.47 9.55 -7.39
C GLN A 447 -23.70 11.07 -7.41
N HIS A 448 -22.96 11.82 -6.61
CA HIS A 448 -22.95 13.29 -6.61
C HIS A 448 -21.73 13.88 -7.36
N ASN A 449 -20.77 13.04 -7.76
CA ASN A 449 -19.58 13.42 -8.51
C ASN A 449 -19.33 12.40 -9.65
N PRO A 450 -19.06 12.84 -10.90
CA PRO A 450 -18.84 11.95 -12.05
C PRO A 450 -17.67 10.97 -11.89
N ASP A 451 -16.68 11.29 -11.06
CA ASP A 451 -15.53 10.42 -10.79
C ASP A 451 -15.85 9.29 -9.79
N THR A 452 -17.01 9.34 -9.13
CA THR A 452 -17.39 8.38 -8.08
C THR A 452 -17.88 7.09 -8.70
N ARG A 453 -17.14 5.99 -8.47
CA ARG A 453 -17.47 4.68 -9.04
C ARG A 453 -17.13 3.52 -8.12
N LEU A 454 -18.00 2.50 -8.10
CA LEU A 454 -17.74 1.24 -7.42
C LEU A 454 -16.63 0.48 -8.15
N ALA A 455 -15.45 0.38 -7.55
CA ALA A 455 -14.32 -0.31 -8.16
C ALA A 455 -14.17 -1.76 -7.68
N LYS A 456 -14.61 -2.04 -6.44
CA LYS A 456 -14.46 -3.37 -5.83
C LYS A 456 -15.53 -3.68 -4.80
N VAL A 457 -16.04 -4.91 -4.87
CA VAL A 457 -16.83 -5.53 -3.80
C VAL A 457 -16.01 -6.65 -3.15
N SER A 458 -16.02 -6.70 -1.82
CA SER A 458 -15.41 -7.76 -1.04
C SER A 458 -16.48 -8.41 -0.18
N LEU A 459 -16.87 -9.62 -0.55
CA LEU A 459 -17.77 -10.48 0.20
C LEU A 459 -16.97 -11.13 1.33
N MET A 460 -17.24 -10.71 2.55
CA MET A 460 -16.56 -11.16 3.76
C MET A 460 -17.47 -12.14 4.50
N SER A 461 -17.64 -13.33 3.90
CA SER A 461 -18.36 -14.47 4.47
C SER A 461 -17.57 -15.75 4.28
N CYS A 462 -17.84 -16.74 5.13
CA CYS A 462 -17.34 -18.10 4.92
C CYS A 462 -17.97 -18.72 3.66
N PHE A 463 -17.16 -19.42 2.87
CA PHE A 463 -17.62 -20.23 1.73
C PHE A 463 -18.36 -19.47 0.61
N GLY A 464 -18.30 -18.14 0.57
CA GLY A 464 -19.00 -17.34 -0.44
C GLY A 464 -18.53 -17.55 -1.88
N ASP A 465 -17.38 -18.19 -2.11
CA ASP A 465 -16.90 -18.54 -3.46
C ASP A 465 -17.17 -20.00 -3.84
N THR A 466 -17.80 -20.77 -2.96
CA THR A 466 -18.20 -22.16 -3.24
C THR A 466 -19.59 -22.19 -3.85
N CYS A 467 -19.82 -23.09 -4.81
CA CYS A 467 -21.16 -23.33 -5.34
C CYS A 467 -22.03 -23.99 -4.27
N GLY A 468 -23.30 -23.59 -4.20
CA GLY A 468 -24.31 -24.33 -3.44
C GLY A 468 -24.90 -25.47 -4.27
N ALA A 469 -25.88 -26.19 -3.73
CA ALA A 469 -26.59 -27.24 -4.47
C ALA A 469 -27.33 -26.72 -5.71
N SER A 470 -27.63 -25.41 -5.76
CA SER A 470 -28.16 -24.73 -6.95
C SER A 470 -27.17 -24.63 -8.12
N GLY A 471 -25.89 -24.98 -7.90
CA GLY A 471 -24.82 -24.90 -8.89
C GLY A 471 -24.15 -23.54 -9.02
N ALA A 472 -24.69 -22.49 -8.36
CA ALA A 472 -24.13 -21.15 -8.37
C ALA A 472 -23.43 -20.78 -7.05
N SER A 473 -22.38 -19.97 -7.13
CA SER A 473 -21.78 -19.32 -5.96
C SER A 473 -22.34 -17.92 -5.76
N LEU A 474 -22.20 -17.37 -4.54
CA LEU A 474 -22.59 -15.99 -4.23
C LEU A 474 -21.89 -14.98 -5.16
N VAL A 475 -20.65 -15.26 -5.57
CA VAL A 475 -19.89 -14.45 -6.52
C VAL A 475 -20.52 -14.47 -7.91
N GLN A 476 -20.94 -15.64 -8.39
CA GLN A 476 -21.56 -15.76 -9.72
C GLN A 476 -22.89 -15.02 -9.77
N ASP A 477 -23.74 -15.20 -8.75
CA ASP A 477 -25.02 -14.50 -8.65
C ASP A 477 -24.83 -12.98 -8.56
N LEU A 478 -23.86 -12.52 -7.76
CA LEU A 478 -23.54 -11.10 -7.65
C LEU A 478 -23.03 -10.52 -8.98
N LYS A 479 -22.13 -11.23 -9.68
CA LYS A 479 -21.62 -10.82 -11.00
C LYS A 479 -22.77 -10.66 -12.00
N GLN A 480 -23.64 -11.65 -12.06
CA GLN A 480 -24.80 -11.64 -12.95
C GLN A 480 -25.76 -10.49 -12.59
N GLY A 481 -26.04 -10.29 -11.29
CA GLY A 481 -26.93 -9.23 -10.82
C GLY A 481 -26.40 -7.82 -11.07
N LEU A 482 -25.09 -7.60 -10.87
CA LEU A 482 -24.46 -6.30 -11.14
C LEU A 482 -24.41 -5.99 -12.63
N ASN A 483 -24.15 -7.00 -13.47
CA ASN A 483 -23.97 -6.85 -14.92
C ASN A 483 -22.92 -5.76 -15.27
N ASN A 484 -21.81 -5.75 -14.53
CA ASN A 484 -20.73 -4.79 -14.70
C ASN A 484 -19.37 -5.47 -14.48
N GLU A 485 -18.68 -5.78 -15.57
CA GLU A 485 -17.40 -6.51 -15.54
C GLU A 485 -16.25 -5.67 -14.96
N THR A 486 -16.40 -4.35 -14.88
CA THR A 486 -15.37 -3.46 -14.33
C THR A 486 -15.26 -3.57 -12.81
N VAL A 487 -16.33 -4.02 -12.14
CA VAL A 487 -16.37 -4.19 -10.69
C VAL A 487 -15.66 -5.48 -10.29
N LYS A 488 -14.51 -5.35 -9.62
CA LYS A 488 -13.77 -6.52 -9.13
C LYS A 488 -14.50 -7.10 -7.93
N ILE A 489 -14.84 -8.39 -7.95
CA ILE A 489 -15.44 -9.09 -6.82
C ILE A 489 -14.41 -10.02 -6.18
N LYS A 490 -14.26 -9.93 -4.85
CA LYS A 490 -13.47 -10.86 -4.04
C LYS A 490 -14.37 -11.58 -3.06
N SER A 491 -14.22 -12.90 -2.97
CA SER A 491 -14.85 -13.76 -1.97
C SER A 491 -13.85 -14.79 -1.44
N TYR A 492 -14.32 -15.73 -0.61
CA TYR A 492 -13.49 -16.72 0.06
C TYR A 492 -14.14 -18.11 -0.03
N SER A 493 -13.34 -19.11 -0.40
CA SER A 493 -13.77 -20.51 -0.48
C SER A 493 -13.66 -21.27 0.84
N ASN A 494 -13.11 -20.65 1.89
CA ASN A 494 -12.86 -21.24 3.19
C ASN A 494 -13.56 -20.45 4.29
N ARG A 495 -13.53 -20.98 5.52
CA ARG A 495 -13.90 -20.22 6.71
C ARG A 495 -12.93 -19.08 6.94
N ILE A 496 -13.48 -17.89 7.17
CA ILE A 496 -12.71 -16.68 7.43
C ILE A 496 -13.21 -15.95 8.66
N ASP A 497 -12.31 -15.17 9.23
CA ASP A 497 -12.58 -14.22 10.30
C ASP A 497 -11.64 -13.02 10.13
N LEU A 498 -11.85 -11.96 10.91
CA LEU A 498 -10.94 -10.83 10.99
C LEU A 498 -10.17 -10.88 12.31
N ASP A 499 -8.85 -10.80 12.24
CA ASP A 499 -8.04 -10.62 13.45
C ASP A 499 -8.28 -9.25 14.11
N SER A 500 -7.66 -9.04 15.27
CA SER A 500 -7.73 -7.78 16.03
C SER A 500 -7.14 -6.57 15.29
N GLU A 501 -6.41 -6.80 14.20
CA GLU A 501 -5.85 -5.78 13.32
C GLU A 501 -6.70 -5.58 12.05
N GLY A 502 -7.80 -6.31 11.89
CA GLY A 502 -8.72 -6.22 10.75
C GLY A 502 -8.18 -6.90 9.48
N HIS A 503 -7.20 -7.80 9.57
CA HIS A 503 -6.79 -8.66 8.46
C HIS A 503 -7.69 -9.90 8.40
N THR A 504 -8.04 -10.30 7.18
CA THR A 504 -8.72 -11.58 6.97
C THR A 504 -7.76 -12.71 7.28
N LYS A 505 -8.17 -13.63 8.14
CA LYS A 505 -7.47 -14.87 8.47
C LYS A 505 -8.35 -16.08 8.12
N PHE A 506 -7.73 -17.18 7.73
CA PHE A 506 -8.43 -18.46 7.60
C PHE A 506 -8.53 -19.13 8.97
N VAL A 507 -9.70 -19.68 9.29
CA VAL A 507 -9.96 -20.33 10.58
C VAL A 507 -10.48 -21.75 10.37
N LEU A 508 -10.21 -22.63 11.34
CA LEU A 508 -10.69 -24.02 11.32
C LEU A 508 -12.10 -24.16 11.92
N HIS A 509 -12.43 -23.34 12.93
CA HIS A 509 -13.69 -23.36 13.66
C HIS A 509 -14.21 -21.92 13.86
N GLY A 510 -15.53 -21.77 14.04
CA GLY A 510 -16.19 -20.47 14.08
C GLY A 510 -16.03 -19.68 12.78
N GLY A 511 -15.88 -18.36 12.93
CA GLY A 511 -15.72 -17.40 11.84
C GLY A 511 -17.04 -16.75 11.41
N LEU A 512 -17.04 -16.14 10.24
CA LEU A 512 -18.23 -15.53 9.63
C LEU A 512 -19.11 -16.59 8.94
N VAL A 513 -19.44 -17.66 9.66
CA VAL A 513 -20.36 -18.73 9.26
C VAL A 513 -21.61 -18.66 10.14
N GLN A 514 -22.74 -19.06 9.60
CA GLN A 514 -23.93 -19.26 10.42
C GLN A 514 -23.76 -20.56 11.18
N ASP A 515 -23.61 -20.47 12.50
CA ASP A 515 -23.72 -21.64 13.35
C ASP A 515 -25.23 -21.85 13.63
N ASP A 516 -25.78 -22.99 13.19
CA ASP A 516 -27.16 -23.36 13.49
C ASP A 516 -27.32 -23.48 15.02
N LYS A 517 -27.95 -22.47 15.63
CA LYS A 517 -28.19 -22.45 17.08
C LYS A 517 -29.24 -23.48 17.55
N ASP A 518 -29.84 -24.23 16.62
CA ASP A 518 -30.80 -25.31 16.92
C ASP A 518 -30.17 -26.72 16.92
N ALA A 519 -28.89 -26.86 16.57
CA ALA A 519 -28.14 -28.06 16.92
C ALA A 519 -27.63 -27.93 18.37
N SER A 520 -28.56 -27.85 19.33
CA SER A 520 -28.25 -28.20 20.71
C SER A 520 -27.68 -29.61 20.69
N ASN A 521 -26.37 -29.73 20.90
CA ASN A 521 -25.72 -31.02 21.06
C ASN A 521 -26.03 -31.56 22.47
N THR A 522 -27.32 -31.79 22.73
CA THR A 522 -27.82 -32.60 23.84
C THR A 522 -28.18 -33.97 23.27
N LYS A 523 -27.17 -34.84 23.17
CA LYS A 523 -27.36 -36.30 23.36
C LYS A 523 -26.10 -36.88 24.00
N PRO A 524 -26.25 -37.92 24.87
CA PRO A 524 -25.26 -38.28 25.88
C PRO A 524 -23.94 -38.74 25.26
N GLN A 525 -22.87 -38.69 26.05
CA GLN A 525 -21.65 -39.47 25.84
C GLN A 525 -22.01 -40.95 25.63
N GLN A 526 -22.29 -41.33 24.40
CA GLN A 526 -22.03 -42.68 23.94
C GLN A 526 -20.59 -42.70 23.44
N GLN A 527 -19.85 -43.61 24.05
CA GLN A 527 -18.49 -44.00 23.74
C GLN A 527 -18.44 -44.46 22.27
N VAL A 528 -18.29 -43.53 21.33
CA VAL A 528 -17.99 -43.84 19.94
C VAL A 528 -16.49 -44.07 19.86
N ASN A 529 -16.12 -45.31 19.55
CA ASN A 529 -14.74 -45.72 19.27
C ASN A 529 -14.07 -44.74 18.30
N PRO A 530 -12.77 -44.44 18.45
CA PRO A 530 -12.08 -43.49 17.58
C PRO A 530 -12.16 -43.93 16.11
N PRO A 531 -12.31 -43.00 15.17
CA PRO A 531 -12.18 -43.32 13.75
C PRO A 531 -10.77 -43.91 13.52
N ASN A 532 -10.71 -45.03 12.81
CA ASN A 532 -9.49 -45.74 12.41
C ASN A 532 -8.48 -44.77 11.79
N HIS A 533 -7.56 -44.25 12.60
CA HIS A 533 -6.26 -43.78 12.12
C HIS A 533 -5.40 -45.03 11.84
N PRO A 534 -4.64 -45.06 10.73
CA PRO A 534 -3.74 -46.18 10.47
C PRO A 534 -2.78 -46.31 11.67
N LYS A 535 -2.86 -47.44 12.37
CA LYS A 535 -1.97 -47.78 13.47
C LYS A 535 -0.53 -47.62 12.99
N SER A 536 0.27 -46.85 13.71
CA SER A 536 1.70 -46.76 13.46
C SER A 536 2.30 -48.16 13.49
N LYS A 537 3.21 -48.48 12.56
CA LYS A 537 3.86 -49.80 12.47
C LYS A 537 4.83 -50.07 13.64
N TYR A 538 5.07 -49.07 14.50
CA TYR A 538 6.09 -49.08 15.55
C TYR A 538 5.48 -48.66 16.90
N ASP A 539 5.93 -49.27 18.00
CA ASP A 539 5.34 -49.05 19.34
C ASP A 539 5.86 -47.79 20.06
N SER A 540 6.99 -47.25 19.61
CA SER A 540 7.69 -46.12 20.24
C SER A 540 8.32 -45.22 19.16
N SER A 541 8.58 -43.96 19.49
CA SER A 541 9.22 -42.98 18.59
C SER A 541 10.37 -42.28 19.30
N LEU A 542 11.55 -42.27 18.67
CA LEU A 542 12.71 -41.49 19.10
C LEU A 542 12.94 -40.38 18.07
N ILE A 543 12.99 -39.15 18.55
CA ILE A 543 13.30 -37.96 17.77
C ILE A 543 14.69 -37.52 18.22
N ILE A 544 15.60 -37.23 17.30
CA ILE A 544 16.94 -36.72 17.62
C ILE A 544 17.11 -35.41 16.85
N GLN A 545 17.25 -34.31 17.58
CA GLN A 545 17.51 -32.99 17.03
C GLN A 545 19.01 -32.71 17.04
N MET A 546 19.59 -32.40 15.88
CA MET A 546 21.04 -32.18 15.74
C MET A 546 21.44 -30.69 15.70
N ALA A 547 20.47 -29.78 15.53
CA ALA A 547 20.68 -28.32 15.46
C ALA A 547 19.68 -27.61 16.36
N ASN A 548 20.09 -26.52 17.04
CA ASN A 548 19.29 -25.86 18.08
C ASN A 548 18.69 -24.50 17.68
N ASP A 549 18.57 -24.21 16.38
CA ASP A 549 17.97 -22.97 15.89
C ASP A 549 16.42 -22.97 15.99
N GLU A 550 15.82 -21.79 15.85
CA GLU A 550 14.36 -21.58 15.96
C GLU A 550 13.56 -22.43 14.97
N THR A 551 14.10 -22.69 13.78
CA THR A 551 13.43 -23.49 12.76
C THR A 551 13.44 -24.97 13.16
N ALA A 552 14.60 -25.48 13.61
CA ALA A 552 14.74 -26.83 14.13
C ALA A 552 13.83 -27.09 15.36
N ASN A 553 13.78 -26.14 16.30
CA ASN A 553 12.92 -26.22 17.50
C ASN A 553 11.43 -26.26 17.13
N ASN A 554 10.99 -25.37 16.23
CA ASN A 554 9.59 -25.33 15.78
C ASN A 554 9.18 -26.61 15.04
N MET A 555 10.08 -27.22 14.27
CA MET A 555 9.81 -28.49 13.60
C MET A 555 9.78 -29.67 14.57
N GLN A 556 10.74 -29.74 15.51
CA GLN A 556 10.75 -30.76 16.55
C GLN A 556 9.44 -30.76 17.33
N GLN A 557 8.96 -29.59 17.77
CA GLN A 557 7.68 -29.49 18.49
C GLN A 557 6.48 -29.98 17.67
N LYS A 558 6.42 -29.67 16.36
CA LYS A 558 5.35 -30.13 15.46
C LYS A 558 5.41 -31.63 15.21
N ILE A 559 6.60 -32.20 15.08
CA ILE A 559 6.82 -33.64 14.92
C ILE A 559 6.43 -34.36 16.22
N THR A 560 6.89 -33.90 17.38
CA THR A 560 6.54 -34.46 18.69
C THR A 560 5.03 -34.43 18.93
N LYS A 561 4.35 -33.32 18.63
CA LYS A 561 2.89 -33.22 18.74
C LYS A 561 2.18 -34.26 17.87
N ARG A 562 2.68 -34.49 16.65
CA ARG A 562 2.14 -35.52 15.75
C ARG A 562 2.43 -36.94 16.25
N GLN A 563 3.62 -37.20 16.81
CA GLN A 563 3.97 -38.53 17.33
C GLN A 563 3.21 -38.86 18.61
N ASN A 564 2.99 -37.89 19.49
CA ASN A 564 2.13 -38.05 20.68
C ASN A 564 0.65 -38.31 20.33
N ALA A 565 0.21 -37.93 19.13
CA ALA A 565 -1.13 -38.28 18.62
C ALA A 565 -1.19 -39.69 18.00
N ARG A 566 -0.05 -40.36 17.81
CA ARG A 566 0.08 -41.67 17.13
C ARG A 566 0.65 -42.78 18.00
N HIS A 567 1.32 -42.42 19.09
CA HIS A 567 1.97 -43.30 20.05
C HIS A 567 1.57 -42.88 21.47
N ASN A 568 1.73 -43.77 22.45
CA ASN A 568 1.56 -43.39 23.86
C ASN A 568 2.61 -42.29 24.19
N PRO A 569 2.22 -41.13 24.75
CA PRO A 569 3.15 -40.03 25.05
C PRO A 569 4.33 -40.43 25.95
N LYS A 570 4.18 -41.46 26.81
CA LYS A 570 5.28 -42.02 27.62
C LYS A 570 6.30 -42.83 26.81
N LYS A 571 6.03 -43.08 25.53
CA LYS A 571 6.86 -43.84 24.58
C LYS A 571 7.39 -42.99 23.42
N VAL A 572 7.23 -41.66 23.50
CA VAL A 572 7.85 -40.70 22.58
C VAL A 572 8.99 -40.01 23.32
N VAL A 573 10.21 -40.20 22.82
CA VAL A 573 11.42 -39.61 23.39
C VAL A 573 11.95 -38.59 22.38
N VAL A 574 12.25 -37.39 22.86
CA VAL A 574 12.87 -36.28 22.11
C VAL A 574 14.29 -36.10 22.59
#